data_AF-A0A183JHV3-F1
#
_entry.id   AF-A0A183JHV3-F1
#
_cell.length_a   1.000
_cell.length_b   1.000
_cell.length_c   1.000
_cell.angle_alpha   90.00
_cell.angle_beta   90.00
_cell.angle_gamma   90.00
#
_symmetry.space_group_name_H-M   'P 1'
#
loop_
_entity.id
_entity.type
_entity.pdbx_description
1 polymer ?
#
loop_
_entity_poly.entity_id
_entity_poly.type
_entity_poly.pdbx_seq_one_letter_code
_entity_poly.pdbx_strand_id
1 'polypeptide(L)'
;MLVSGLCPSTQGNRLNVEQFTSGLNKSGWLKHLHAILEAAYFVAKRLDEGNSVLVHCSDGWDRTAQVCALAQIILDPYYRTFLGLQVS
;
A
#
# COMPACT_ATOMS: atom_id res chain seq x y z
N MET A 1 0.48 -47.26 -31.92
CA MET A 1 -0.67 -46.35 -31.96
C MET A 1 -0.19 -45.01 -31.41
N LEU A 2 0.20 -44.11 -32.31
CA LEU A 2 0.62 -42.74 -31.97
C LEU A 2 -0.64 -41.95 -31.62
N VAL A 3 -0.74 -41.47 -30.38
CA VAL A 3 -1.65 -40.35 -30.08
C VAL A 3 -0.81 -39.07 -30.09
N SER A 4 -0.56 -38.60 -31.30
CA SER A 4 -0.23 -37.21 -31.60
C SER A 4 -1.48 -36.37 -31.33
N GLY A 5 -1.57 -35.80 -30.12
CA GLY A 5 -2.64 -34.90 -29.70
C GLY A 5 -2.03 -33.59 -29.21
N LEU A 6 -1.81 -32.68 -30.16
CA LEU A 6 -1.53 -31.24 -30.03
C LEU A 6 -1.74 -30.68 -28.62
N CYS A 7 -0.65 -30.47 -27.87
CA CYS A 7 -0.65 -29.41 -26.86
C CYS A 7 -0.80 -28.10 -27.65
N PRO A 8 -1.92 -27.36 -27.54
CA PRO A 8 -1.98 -26.04 -28.12
C PRO A 8 -0.91 -25.26 -27.36
N SER A 9 0.12 -24.84 -28.10
CA SER A 9 1.13 -23.91 -27.64
C SER A 9 0.50 -22.93 -26.64
N THR A 10 0.92 -23.00 -25.37
CA THR A 10 0.69 -21.96 -24.37
C THR A 10 1.44 -20.70 -24.79
N GLN A 11 1.01 -20.08 -25.90
CA GLN A 11 1.19 -18.66 -26.11
C GLN A 11 0.15 -17.96 -25.22
N GLY A 12 0.36 -18.05 -23.90
CA GLY A 12 -0.30 -17.17 -22.96
C GLY A 12 0.06 -15.75 -23.37
N ASN A 13 -0.95 -14.95 -23.69
CA ASN A 13 -0.83 -13.57 -24.14
C ASN A 13 0.08 -12.80 -23.16
N ARG A 14 1.36 -12.61 -23.52
CA ARG A 14 2.31 -11.90 -22.66
C ARG A 14 1.89 -10.44 -22.65
N LEU A 15 1.42 -9.96 -21.50
CA LEU A 15 1.20 -8.53 -21.28
C LEU A 15 2.50 -7.79 -21.60
N ASN A 16 2.44 -6.84 -22.52
CA ASN A 16 3.57 -5.95 -22.75
C ASN A 16 3.61 -4.86 -21.67
N VAL A 17 4.74 -4.15 -21.58
CA VAL A 17 4.96 -3.12 -20.55
C VAL A 17 3.91 -2.02 -20.60
N GLU A 18 3.48 -1.62 -21.80
CA GLU A 18 2.46 -0.58 -21.98
C GLU A 18 1.09 -1.03 -21.46
N GLN A 19 0.67 -2.25 -21.77
CA GLN A 19 -0.57 -2.84 -21.29
C GLN A 19 -0.57 -2.99 -19.76
N PHE A 20 0.53 -3.47 -19.19
CA PHE A 20 0.69 -3.57 -17.74
C PHE A 20 0.63 -2.20 -17.07
N THR A 21 1.40 -1.23 -17.58
CA THR A 21 1.46 0.14 -17.02
C THR A 21 0.12 0.84 -17.16
N SER A 22 -0.57 0.68 -18.29
CA SER A 22 -1.94 1.18 -18.49
C SER A 22 -2.91 0.58 -17.47
N GLY A 23 -2.85 -0.74 -17.26
CA GLY A 23 -3.67 -1.44 -16.26
C GLY A 23 -3.40 -0.94 -14.83
N LEU A 24 -2.13 -0.80 -14.46
CA LEU A 24 -1.71 -0.29 -13.14
C LEU A 24 -2.18 1.15 -12.90
N ASN A 25 -2.09 2.01 -13.92
CA ASN A 25 -2.56 3.40 -13.81
C ASN A 25 -4.09 3.47 -13.69
N LYS A 26 -4.81 2.60 -14.44
CA LYS A 26 -6.27 2.53 -14.41
C LYS A 26 -6.80 1.96 -13.10
N SER A 27 -6.08 1.05 -12.44
CA SER A 27 -6.52 0.48 -11.16
C SER A 27 -6.54 1.50 -10.01
N GLY A 28 -5.78 2.59 -10.14
CA GLY A 28 -5.66 3.61 -9.08
C GLY A 28 -4.88 3.14 -7.85
N TRP A 29 -4.33 1.92 -7.86
CA TRP A 29 -3.64 1.33 -6.70
C TRP A 29 -2.54 2.24 -6.14
N LEU A 30 -1.66 2.74 -7.01
CA LEU A 30 -0.57 3.65 -6.60
C LEU A 30 -1.10 5.00 -6.09
N LYS A 31 -2.26 5.47 -6.59
CA LYS A 31 -2.90 6.70 -6.08
C LYS A 31 -3.42 6.49 -4.66
N HIS A 32 -4.02 5.34 -4.37
CA HIS A 32 -4.48 5.01 -3.02
C HIS A 32 -3.31 4.86 -2.03
N LEU A 33 -2.24 4.18 -2.43
CA LEU A 33 -1.01 4.09 -1.62
C LEU A 33 -0.41 5.46 -1.36
N HIS A 34 -0.31 6.30 -2.39
CA HIS A 34 0.19 7.67 -2.25
C HIS A 34 -0.65 8.49 -1.26
N ALA A 35 -1.98 8.46 -1.38
CA ALA A 35 -2.86 9.20 -0.48
C ALA A 35 -2.71 8.77 1.00
N ILE A 36 -2.55 7.47 1.26
CA ILE A 36 -2.34 6.96 2.63
C ILE A 36 -0.98 7.41 3.18
N LEU A 37 0.10 7.31 2.37
CA LEU A 37 1.44 7.73 2.78
C LEU A 37 1.53 9.24 3.00
N GLU A 38 0.89 10.03 2.13
CA GLU A 38 0.84 11.49 2.25
C GLU A 38 0.12 11.92 3.54
N ALA A 39 -1.02 11.30 3.85
CA ALA A 39 -1.75 11.56 5.10
C ALA A 39 -0.91 11.19 6.33
N ALA A 40 -0.24 10.03 6.33
CA ALA A 40 0.64 9.62 7.43
C ALA A 40 1.83 10.58 7.61
N TYR A 41 2.45 11.00 6.51
CA TYR A 41 3.51 12.01 6.55
C TYR A 41 3.01 13.36 7.09
N PHE A 42 1.81 13.79 6.70
CA PHE A 42 1.21 15.00 7.22
C PHE A 42 1.00 14.93 8.75
N VAL A 43 0.44 13.82 9.25
CA VAL A 43 0.27 13.60 10.69
C VAL A 43 1.62 13.60 11.40
N ALA A 44 2.58 12.84 10.90
CA ALA A 44 3.91 12.76 11.48
C ALA A 44 4.57 14.15 11.58
N LYS A 45 4.54 14.92 10.50
CA LYS A 45 5.09 16.28 10.46
C LYS A 45 4.44 17.22 11.47
N ARG A 46 3.11 17.15 11.65
CA ARG A 46 2.41 17.99 12.64
C ARG A 46 2.79 17.65 14.08
N LEU A 47 2.94 16.36 14.38
CA LEU A 47 3.40 15.88 15.68
C LEU A 47 4.85 16.30 15.97
N ASP A 48 5.74 16.19 14.98
CA ASP A 48 7.14 16.64 15.08
C ASP A 48 7.25 18.16 15.36
N GLU A 49 6.31 18.94 14.82
CA GLU A 49 6.18 20.39 15.10
C GLU A 49 5.55 20.71 16.47
N GLY A 50 5.23 19.69 17.28
CA GLY A 50 4.65 19.86 18.62
C GLY A 50 3.12 20.05 18.66
N ASN A 51 2.42 19.83 17.54
CA ASN A 51 0.96 19.94 17.49
C ASN A 51 0.30 18.60 17.84
N SER A 52 -0.84 18.65 18.55
CA SER A 52 -1.72 17.49 18.68
C SER A 52 -2.59 17.32 17.43
N VAL A 53 -2.85 16.07 17.02
CA VAL A 53 -3.63 15.76 15.81
C VAL A 53 -4.72 14.73 16.13
N LEU A 54 -5.95 15.00 15.70
CA LEU A 54 -7.06 14.04 15.72
C LEU A 54 -7.20 13.40 14.34
N VAL A 55 -7.01 12.08 14.27
CA VAL A 55 -7.23 11.29 13.04
C VAL A 55 -8.54 10.52 13.16
N HIS A 56 -9.47 10.76 12.26
CA HIS A 56 -10.70 9.97 12.16
C HIS A 56 -11.05 9.70 10.68
N CYS A 57 -11.86 8.67 10.45
CA CYS A 57 -12.49 8.44 9.15
C CYS A 57 -14.01 8.49 9.29
N SER A 58 -14.73 7.43 8.94
CA SER A 58 -16.16 7.28 9.23
C SER A 58 -16.32 6.62 10.61
N ASP A 59 -15.99 5.32 10.70
CA ASP A 59 -16.08 4.55 11.96
C ASP A 59 -14.74 4.45 12.72
N GLY A 60 -13.65 4.91 12.10
CA GLY A 60 -12.34 4.99 12.75
C GLY A 60 -11.49 3.72 12.74
N TRP A 61 -11.90 2.65 12.06
CA TRP A 61 -11.19 1.36 12.09
C TRP A 61 -10.32 1.01 10.85
N ASP A 62 -10.55 1.63 9.69
CA ASP A 62 -9.80 1.30 8.45
C ASP A 62 -8.69 2.32 8.16
N ARG A 63 -9.06 3.45 7.54
CA ARG A 63 -8.13 4.52 7.14
C ARG A 63 -7.43 5.17 8.35
N THR A 64 -8.11 5.24 9.49
CA THR A 64 -7.51 5.72 10.72
C THR A 64 -6.38 4.80 11.17
N ALA A 65 -6.59 3.48 11.19
CA ALA A 65 -5.54 2.53 11.55
C ALA A 65 -4.35 2.63 10.58
N GLN A 66 -4.62 2.70 9.26
CA GLN A 66 -3.57 2.87 8.24
C GLN A 66 -2.70 4.12 8.47
N VAL A 67 -3.33 5.28 8.67
CA VAL A 67 -2.63 6.55 8.85
C VAL A 67 -1.88 6.60 10.19
N CYS A 68 -2.51 6.15 11.28
CA CYS A 68 -1.92 6.17 12.61
C CYS A 68 -0.71 5.23 12.74
N ALA A 69 -0.80 4.00 12.22
CA ALA A 69 0.31 3.05 12.26
C ALA A 69 1.51 3.53 11.42
N LEU A 70 1.26 4.09 10.23
CA LEU A 70 2.33 4.63 9.39
C LEU A 70 3.00 5.87 10.02
N ALA A 71 2.23 6.74 10.67
CA ALA A 71 2.79 7.89 11.40
C ALA A 71 3.70 7.45 12.56
N GLN A 72 3.34 6.39 13.28
CA GLN A 72 4.16 5.78 14.33
C GLN A 72 5.50 5.24 13.77
N ILE A 73 5.45 4.52 12.65
CA ILE A 73 6.65 3.99 11.97
C ILE A 73 7.58 5.13 11.52
N ILE A 74 7.03 6.23 11.00
CA ILE A 74 7.80 7.40 10.56
C ILE A 74 8.53 8.05 11.75
N LEU A 75 7.82 8.31 12.84
CA LEU A 75 8.33 9.11 13.95
C LEU A 75 9.21 8.35 14.93
N ASP A 76 8.79 7.15 15.34
CA ASP A 76 9.40 6.46 16.47
C ASP A 76 10.17 5.21 15.98
N PRO A 77 11.52 5.18 16.17
CA PRO A 77 12.34 4.04 15.80
C PRO A 77 11.90 2.70 16.40
N TYR A 78 11.19 2.69 17.53
CA TYR A 78 10.69 1.47 18.16
C TYR A 78 9.80 0.66 17.20
N TYR A 79 8.88 1.31 16.47
CA TYR A 79 7.95 0.66 15.54
C TYR A 79 8.64 0.12 14.27
N ARG A 80 9.94 0.38 14.09
CA ARG A 80 10.77 -0.22 13.02
C ARG A 80 11.50 -1.49 13.47
N THR A 81 11.25 -1.96 14.69
CA THR A 81 11.73 -3.26 15.20
C THR A 81 10.65 -4.35 15.00
N PHE A 82 11.03 -5.62 15.02
CA PHE A 82 10.03 -6.72 14.94
C PHE A 82 9.01 -6.68 16.06
N LEU A 83 9.45 -6.37 17.29
CA LEU A 83 8.55 -6.26 18.44
C LEU A 83 7.64 -5.04 18.32
N GLY A 84 8.18 -3.89 17.93
CA GLY A 84 7.38 -2.68 17.77
C GLY A 84 6.34 -2.81 16.65
N LEU A 85 6.70 -3.43 15.52
CA LEU A 85 5.76 -3.65 14.42
C LEU A 85 4.60 -4.59 14.80
N GLN A 86 4.81 -5.53 15.73
CA GLN A 86 3.76 -6.42 16.24
C GLN A 86 2.76 -5.73 17.19
N VAL A 87 3.17 -4.61 17.79
CA VAL A 87 2.34 -3.82 18.72
C VAL A 87 1.53 -2.73 18.00
N SER A 88 1.99 -2.32 16.81
CA SER A 88 1.42 -1.23 16.00
C SER A 88 -0.02 -1.46 15.55
#